data_AF-A0A9N7RBV8-F1
#
_entry.id   AF-A0A9N7RBV8-F1
#
_cell.length_a   1.000
_cell.length_b   1.000
_cell.length_c   1.000
_cell.angle_alpha   90.00
_cell.angle_beta   90.00
_cell.angle_gamma   90.00
#
_symmetry.space_group_name_H-M   'P 1'
#
loop_
_entity.id
_entity.type
_entity.pdbx_description
1 polymer ?
#
loop_
_entity_poly.entity_id
_entity_poly.type
_entity_poly.pdbx_seq_one_letter_code
_entity_poly.pdbx_strand_id
1 'polypeptide(L)'
;MASEIEVVDEEVESRDHREEATTAAVVEDESLRNDVYTAAAYGDMEKLQRLVEREGCSVSEPDALGYYALQWAALNNRTAAAQYIIEHGGDIGARDHTGQTALHWSAVRGAVQVAELLLQEGARASAADFNGYQTTHVAAQYGQTALLCHIVTKWNADPDVPDNDGRSPLHWAAYKGFADCIRLLLYLNAYRGRQDKEGCTPLHWAAIRGNLEACTVLVQAGKKEDLMVTDNTGLTPAQLAADKNHRQVAFFLGNARKLFDKRWDNNSYLGKLSKLGLAPLLWCIIFLLLMAYIHSVIMASNLPRLTAGFGLFAWMGVFLATAGLVLFYRCSRSDPGYIRMNIHDPGNMKDDEPLLKIDISNPALLAGNWSQLCATCKIVRPLRAKHCSTCDRCVEQFDHHCPWVSNCIGKKNKWDFFLFLVLEVLAMLITGAVALTGVLTDPLAPSTFSAWLSHAGNQHIGALAFILADFFLLSGVGVLTCVQASQIARNITTNEMANIMRYSYLRGPGGRFRNPYDHGCKKNCSDFLINGYNEDVECCNGDSRESDGIGMVHLTRNANLPNGDGHTHQTNGNGHLVIDVKKNSNPHQGHTHSSHCSHNRGQSQNQSQSQSSVPLGLGIGLGRSGSRPAVV
;
A
#
# COMPACT_ATOMS: atom_id res chain seq x y z
N MET A 1 -10.96 -5.58 -31.36
CA MET A 1 -10.22 -4.30 -31.33
C MET A 1 -11.01 -3.39 -30.41
N ALA A 2 -10.37 -2.74 -29.42
CA ALA A 2 -11.08 -1.81 -28.54
C ALA A 2 -11.19 -0.45 -29.23
N SER A 3 -12.26 0.30 -28.95
CA SER A 3 -12.37 1.74 -29.25
C SER A 3 -11.49 2.53 -28.26
N GLU A 4 -10.18 2.33 -28.37
CA GLU A 4 -9.19 3.13 -27.65
C GLU A 4 -9.14 4.51 -28.32
N ILE A 5 -9.52 5.56 -27.59
CA ILE A 5 -9.31 6.93 -28.04
C ILE A 5 -7.80 7.14 -28.08
N GLU A 6 -7.24 7.31 -29.27
CA GLU A 6 -5.83 7.64 -29.48
C GLU A 6 -5.57 9.06 -28.97
N VAL A 7 -5.10 9.14 -27.72
CA VAL A 7 -4.59 10.37 -27.14
C VAL A 7 -3.18 10.58 -27.67
N VAL A 8 -3.04 11.46 -28.66
CA VAL A 8 -1.72 11.91 -29.12
C VAL A 8 -1.14 12.83 -28.05
N ASP A 9 -0.09 12.36 -27.37
CA ASP A 9 0.73 13.19 -26.51
C ASP A 9 1.92 13.72 -27.33
N GLU A 10 1.91 15.01 -27.67
CA GLU A 10 3.00 15.66 -28.40
C GLU A 10 4.17 15.98 -27.45
N GLU A 11 5.23 15.18 -27.52
CA GLU A 11 6.50 15.47 -26.86
C GLU A 11 7.24 16.60 -27.58
N VAL A 12 7.55 17.68 -26.85
CA VAL A 12 8.33 18.82 -27.37
C VAL A 12 9.82 18.44 -27.44
N GLU A 13 10.22 17.73 -28.50
CA GLU A 13 11.65 17.50 -28.81
C GLU A 13 12.27 18.71 -29.52
N SER A 14 13.21 19.39 -28.84
CA SER A 14 14.07 20.40 -29.44
C SER A 14 15.05 19.76 -30.43
N ARG A 15 14.97 20.12 -31.72
CA ARG A 15 15.93 19.69 -32.75
C ARG A 15 16.61 20.85 -33.47
N ASP A 16 17.92 20.91 -33.31
CA ASP A 16 18.83 21.82 -34.01
C ASP A 16 19.27 21.21 -35.34
N HIS A 17 19.21 22.00 -36.42
CA HIS A 17 19.78 21.87 -37.78
C HIS A 17 20.17 20.46 -38.36
N ARG A 18 19.80 20.13 -39.60
CA ARG A 18 20.39 20.75 -40.82
C ARG A 18 19.68 20.38 -42.17
N GLU A 19 19.72 21.33 -43.11
CA GLU A 19 19.68 21.30 -44.61
C GLU A 19 19.45 19.93 -45.32
N GLU A 20 18.70 19.77 -46.43
CA GLU A 20 18.32 20.71 -47.51
C GLU A 20 17.17 20.16 -48.41
N ALA A 21 16.52 21.05 -49.19
CA ALA A 21 15.71 20.77 -50.42
C ALA A 21 14.38 19.95 -50.37
N THR A 22 13.25 20.62 -50.14
CA THR A 22 11.99 20.47 -50.94
C THR A 22 11.04 21.67 -50.73
N THR A 23 11.47 22.84 -51.16
CA THR A 23 10.74 24.12 -51.02
C THR A 23 9.55 24.21 -51.99
N ALA A 24 8.38 23.70 -51.59
CA ALA A 24 7.09 24.06 -52.21
C ALA A 24 5.84 23.70 -51.37
N ALA A 25 5.94 22.79 -50.38
CA ALA A 25 4.77 22.16 -49.76
C ALA A 25 4.74 22.18 -48.20
N VAL A 26 5.59 22.98 -47.55
CA VAL A 26 5.76 22.98 -46.07
C VAL A 26 5.72 24.41 -45.52
N VAL A 27 4.59 25.10 -45.72
CA VAL A 27 4.36 26.49 -45.23
C VAL A 27 2.99 26.63 -44.53
N GLU A 28 2.29 25.52 -44.25
CA GLU A 28 0.97 25.51 -43.58
C GLU A 28 0.98 24.75 -42.24
N ASP A 29 2.16 24.38 -41.73
CA ASP A 29 2.31 23.55 -40.53
C ASP A 29 2.57 24.41 -39.27
N GLU A 30 2.03 23.98 -38.13
CA GLU A 30 2.39 24.46 -36.77
C GLU A 30 2.14 25.94 -36.40
N SER A 31 1.02 26.54 -36.83
CA SER A 31 0.48 27.74 -36.15
C SER A 31 -1.00 27.63 -35.78
N LEU A 32 -1.28 26.96 -34.65
CA LEU A 32 -2.54 26.99 -33.89
C LEU A 32 -3.81 27.17 -34.75
N ARG A 33 -4.19 26.12 -35.50
CA ARG A 33 -5.39 26.02 -36.36
C ARG A 33 -6.52 26.92 -35.82
N ASN A 34 -6.92 27.96 -36.57
CA ASN A 34 -7.78 29.01 -36.04
C ASN A 34 -9.27 28.61 -36.02
N ASP A 35 -9.63 27.64 -35.18
CA ASP A 35 -10.97 27.07 -35.08
C ASP A 35 -11.49 26.97 -33.63
N VAL A 36 -12.78 26.66 -33.51
CA VAL A 36 -13.47 26.52 -32.22
C VAL A 36 -13.01 25.26 -31.46
N TYR A 37 -12.52 24.24 -32.16
CA TYR A 37 -12.12 22.96 -31.58
C TYR A 37 -10.82 23.08 -30.78
N THR A 38 -9.79 23.72 -31.35
CA THR A 38 -8.56 24.04 -30.62
C THR A 38 -8.81 25.03 -29.50
N ALA A 39 -9.64 26.06 -29.73
CA ALA A 39 -10.02 27.01 -28.69
C ALA A 39 -10.68 26.31 -27.49
N ALA A 40 -11.58 25.35 -27.77
CA ALA A 40 -12.21 24.50 -26.76
C ALA A 40 -11.22 23.56 -26.04
N ALA A 41 -10.29 22.92 -26.76
CA ALA A 41 -9.29 22.02 -26.19
C ALA A 41 -8.31 22.74 -25.23
N TYR A 42 -7.83 23.92 -25.64
CA TYR A 42 -6.91 24.72 -24.82
C TYR A 42 -7.62 25.59 -23.77
N GLY A 43 -8.92 25.82 -23.91
CA GLY A 43 -9.69 26.73 -23.05
C GLY A 43 -9.40 28.21 -23.34
N ASP A 44 -9.05 28.53 -24.58
CA ASP A 44 -8.81 29.90 -25.05
C ASP A 44 -10.17 30.59 -25.27
N MET A 45 -10.65 31.21 -24.19
CA MET A 45 -11.96 31.87 -24.17
C MET A 45 -12.03 33.08 -25.11
N GLU A 46 -10.93 33.82 -25.29
CA GLU A 46 -10.91 34.99 -26.17
C GLU A 46 -11.02 34.56 -27.64
N LYS A 47 -10.27 33.53 -28.05
CA LYS A 47 -10.40 32.93 -29.38
C LYS A 47 -11.78 32.31 -29.60
N LEU A 48 -12.30 31.57 -28.62
CA LEU A 48 -13.61 30.91 -28.71
C LEU A 48 -14.75 31.93 -28.85
N GLN A 49 -14.76 32.99 -28.02
CA GLN A 49 -15.73 34.09 -28.11
C GLN A 49 -15.63 34.83 -29.45
N ARG A 50 -14.42 35.18 -29.89
CA ARG A 50 -14.21 35.87 -31.16
C ARG A 50 -14.75 35.06 -32.34
N LEU A 51 -14.44 33.76 -32.39
CA LEU A 51 -14.89 32.85 -33.44
C LEU A 51 -16.42 32.69 -33.46
N VAL A 52 -17.05 32.52 -32.31
CA VAL A 52 -18.51 32.30 -32.23
C VAL A 52 -19.30 33.59 -32.43
N GLU A 53 -18.95 34.68 -31.72
CA GLU A 53 -19.73 35.93 -31.74
C GLU A 53 -19.47 36.80 -32.97
N ARG A 54 -18.22 36.85 -33.46
CA ARG A 54 -17.82 37.77 -34.55
C ARG A 54 -17.66 37.10 -35.89
N GLU A 55 -17.10 35.88 -35.90
CA GLU A 55 -16.86 35.10 -37.13
C GLU A 55 -18.03 34.14 -37.44
N GLY A 56 -18.98 33.96 -36.50
CA GLY A 56 -20.21 33.18 -36.69
C GLY A 56 -19.99 31.67 -36.76
N CYS A 57 -18.89 31.16 -36.20
CA CYS A 57 -18.58 29.74 -36.19
C CYS A 57 -19.56 28.96 -35.28
N SER A 58 -20.14 27.88 -35.81
CA SER A 58 -20.97 26.96 -35.02
C SER A 58 -20.11 26.15 -34.03
N VAL A 59 -20.66 25.91 -32.83
CA VAL A 59 -20.10 24.98 -31.83
C VAL A 59 -20.86 23.65 -31.77
N SER A 60 -21.93 23.53 -32.56
CA SER A 60 -22.80 22.34 -32.64
C SER A 60 -22.37 21.34 -33.73
N GLU A 61 -21.53 21.78 -34.66
CA GLU A 61 -21.00 20.93 -35.74
C GLU A 61 -19.72 20.18 -35.29
N PRO A 62 -19.44 19.01 -35.85
CA PRO A 62 -18.18 18.30 -35.63
C PRO A 62 -17.04 18.84 -36.50
N ASP A 63 -15.81 18.57 -36.07
CA ASP A 63 -14.60 18.79 -36.84
C ASP A 63 -14.44 17.78 -38.00
N ALA A 64 -13.34 17.91 -38.75
CA ALA A 64 -13.02 17.04 -39.88
C ALA A 64 -12.78 15.56 -39.50
N LEU A 65 -12.66 15.23 -38.21
CA LEU A 65 -12.52 13.87 -37.68
C LEU A 65 -13.83 13.34 -37.07
N GLY A 66 -14.90 14.16 -37.05
CA GLY A 66 -16.18 13.79 -36.46
C GLY A 66 -16.32 14.10 -34.97
N TYR A 67 -15.47 14.97 -34.41
CA TYR A 67 -15.46 15.32 -32.98
C TYR A 67 -15.98 16.73 -32.72
N TYR A 68 -16.78 16.90 -31.67
CA TYR A 68 -17.45 18.16 -31.34
C TYR A 68 -16.58 19.01 -30.41
N ALA A 69 -16.70 20.35 -30.47
CA ALA A 69 -15.96 21.26 -29.60
C ALA A 69 -16.15 20.93 -28.10
N LEU A 70 -17.36 20.50 -27.71
CA LEU A 70 -17.67 20.10 -26.33
C LEU A 70 -16.88 18.85 -25.87
N GLN A 71 -16.60 17.91 -26.77
CA GLN A 71 -15.79 16.72 -26.48
C GLN A 71 -14.32 17.09 -26.24
N TRP A 72 -13.77 18.00 -27.06
CA TRP A 72 -12.42 18.54 -26.90
C TRP A 72 -12.24 19.31 -25.58
N ALA A 73 -13.23 20.12 -25.19
CA ALA A 73 -13.26 20.78 -23.88
C ALA A 73 -13.36 19.79 -22.72
N ALA A 74 -14.16 18.73 -22.87
CA ALA A 74 -14.34 17.70 -21.85
C ALA A 74 -13.09 16.85 -21.62
N LEU A 75 -12.40 16.41 -22.68
CA LEU A 75 -11.14 15.66 -22.59
C LEU A 75 -10.06 16.45 -21.84
N ASN A 76 -10.02 17.78 -22.03
CA ASN A 76 -9.01 18.65 -21.43
C ASN A 76 -9.50 19.42 -20.18
N ASN A 77 -10.64 19.02 -19.61
CA ASN A 77 -11.23 19.60 -18.40
C ASN A 77 -11.46 21.12 -18.43
N ARG A 78 -11.73 21.68 -19.62
CA ARG A 78 -11.92 23.12 -19.86
C ARG A 78 -13.34 23.56 -19.50
N THR A 79 -13.63 23.62 -18.20
CA THR A 79 -14.98 23.87 -17.67
C THR A 79 -15.64 25.16 -18.21
N ALA A 80 -14.89 26.27 -18.28
CA ALA A 80 -15.42 27.53 -18.83
C ALA A 80 -15.74 27.44 -20.33
N ALA A 81 -14.90 26.76 -21.12
CA ALA A 81 -15.15 26.56 -22.55
C ALA A 81 -16.33 25.61 -22.78
N ALA A 82 -16.41 24.52 -22.01
CA ALA A 82 -17.53 23.59 -22.06
C ALA A 82 -18.87 24.29 -21.73
N GLN A 83 -18.91 25.11 -20.68
CA GLN A 83 -20.10 25.88 -20.31
C GLN A 83 -20.50 26.86 -21.43
N TYR A 84 -19.54 27.64 -21.94
CA TYR A 84 -19.78 28.58 -23.03
C TYR A 84 -20.31 27.87 -24.30
N ILE A 85 -19.76 26.71 -24.64
CA ILE A 85 -20.21 25.90 -25.78
C ILE A 85 -21.67 25.44 -25.59
N ILE A 86 -22.04 24.99 -24.40
CA ILE A 86 -23.42 24.59 -24.08
C ILE A 86 -24.37 25.79 -24.20
N GLU A 87 -24.01 26.93 -23.61
CA GLU A 87 -24.79 28.17 -23.66
C GLU A 87 -25.00 28.69 -25.10
N HIS A 88 -24.06 28.38 -26.01
CA HIS A 88 -24.10 28.77 -27.43
C HIS A 88 -24.58 27.64 -28.37
N GLY A 89 -25.28 26.63 -27.83
CA GLY A 89 -26.00 25.62 -28.62
C GLY A 89 -25.26 24.33 -28.92
N GLY A 90 -24.13 24.06 -28.25
CA GLY A 90 -23.43 22.77 -28.32
C GLY A 90 -24.25 21.64 -27.70
N ASP A 91 -24.56 20.60 -28.48
CA ASP A 91 -25.37 19.48 -28.02
C ASP A 91 -24.60 18.56 -27.05
N ILE A 92 -25.07 18.52 -25.80
CA ILE A 92 -24.56 17.67 -24.71
C ILE A 92 -24.73 16.18 -25.03
N GLY A 93 -25.78 15.85 -25.81
CA GLY A 93 -26.08 14.51 -26.27
C GLY A 93 -25.34 14.08 -27.55
N ALA A 94 -24.55 14.99 -28.16
CA ALA A 94 -23.84 14.73 -29.40
C ALA A 94 -22.94 13.50 -29.30
N ARG A 95 -22.86 12.75 -30.40
CA ARG A 95 -22.12 11.49 -30.52
C ARG A 95 -21.14 11.56 -31.67
N ASP A 96 -19.90 11.18 -31.40
CA ASP A 96 -18.89 10.95 -32.45
C ASP A 96 -19.17 9.68 -33.27
N HIS A 97 -18.28 9.39 -34.21
CA HIS A 97 -18.32 8.21 -35.08
C HIS A 97 -18.24 6.85 -34.34
N THR A 98 -17.88 6.83 -33.06
CA THR A 98 -17.93 5.62 -32.19
C THR A 98 -19.18 5.56 -31.32
N GLY A 99 -20.02 6.61 -31.34
CA GLY A 99 -21.21 6.75 -30.52
C GLY A 99 -20.96 7.38 -29.15
N GLN A 100 -19.74 7.83 -28.85
CA GLN A 100 -19.35 8.39 -27.57
C GLN A 100 -19.75 9.87 -27.44
N THR A 101 -20.15 10.27 -26.23
CA THR A 101 -20.54 11.65 -25.89
C THR A 101 -19.41 12.41 -25.17
N ALA A 102 -19.55 13.73 -25.00
CA ALA A 102 -18.59 14.53 -24.21
C ALA A 102 -18.34 13.98 -22.79
N LEU A 103 -19.34 13.33 -22.18
CA LEU A 103 -19.18 12.69 -20.87
C LEU A 103 -18.24 11.48 -20.93
N HIS A 104 -18.22 10.71 -22.03
CA HIS A 104 -17.24 9.64 -22.23
C HIS A 104 -15.82 10.21 -22.37
N TRP A 105 -15.66 11.29 -23.14
CA TRP A 105 -14.38 11.95 -23.34
C TRP A 105 -13.79 12.50 -22.04
N SER A 106 -14.65 13.03 -21.14
CA SER A 106 -14.24 13.43 -19.79
C SER A 106 -13.61 12.27 -18.98
N ALA A 107 -14.02 11.03 -19.25
CA ALA A 107 -13.56 9.84 -18.55
C ALA A 107 -12.26 9.23 -19.06
N VAL A 108 -11.70 9.74 -20.16
CA VAL A 108 -10.35 9.35 -20.62
C VAL A 108 -9.28 9.96 -19.70
N ARG A 109 -9.39 11.28 -19.42
CA ARG A 109 -8.42 12.05 -18.61
C ARG A 109 -8.91 12.38 -17.19
N GLY A 110 -10.10 11.91 -16.78
CA GLY A 110 -10.61 12.07 -15.41
C GLY A 110 -11.07 13.49 -15.10
N ALA A 111 -11.65 14.18 -16.07
CA ALA A 111 -12.08 15.57 -16.01
C ALA A 111 -13.35 15.77 -15.16
N VAL A 112 -13.22 15.61 -13.83
CA VAL A 112 -14.33 15.64 -12.87
C VAL A 112 -15.16 16.93 -12.95
N GLN A 113 -14.52 18.10 -13.17
CA GLN A 113 -15.22 19.38 -13.22
C GLN A 113 -16.10 19.52 -14.46
N VAL A 114 -15.60 19.12 -15.65
CA VAL A 114 -16.46 19.10 -16.85
C VAL A 114 -17.50 17.98 -16.78
N ALA A 115 -17.16 16.81 -16.23
CA ALA A 115 -18.15 15.74 -16.06
C ALA A 115 -19.32 16.16 -15.16
N GLU A 116 -19.03 16.86 -14.06
CA GLU A 116 -20.05 17.46 -13.19
C GLU A 116 -20.93 18.47 -13.93
N LEU A 117 -20.34 19.40 -14.69
CA LEU A 117 -21.08 20.37 -15.50
C LEU A 117 -22.00 19.67 -16.51
N LEU A 118 -21.46 18.72 -17.29
CA LEU A 118 -22.22 17.96 -18.28
C LEU A 118 -23.42 17.25 -17.64
N LEU A 119 -23.24 16.65 -16.46
CA LEU A 119 -24.31 15.95 -15.74
C LEU A 119 -25.37 16.93 -15.16
N GLN A 120 -24.96 18.11 -14.70
CA GLN A 120 -25.88 19.19 -14.30
C GLN A 120 -26.76 19.67 -15.47
N GLU A 121 -26.15 19.85 -16.64
CA GLU A 121 -26.85 20.28 -17.86
C GLU A 121 -27.60 19.12 -18.58
N GLY A 122 -27.71 17.95 -17.94
CA GLY A 122 -28.59 16.86 -18.37
C GLY A 122 -27.94 15.76 -19.22
N ALA A 123 -26.61 15.67 -19.27
CA ALA A 123 -25.92 14.51 -19.83
C ALA A 123 -26.38 13.22 -19.12
N ARG A 124 -26.64 12.17 -19.88
CA ARG A 124 -27.07 10.88 -19.33
C ARG A 124 -25.85 10.04 -18.98
N ALA A 125 -25.63 9.77 -17.70
CA ALA A 125 -24.61 8.82 -17.24
C ALA A 125 -24.80 7.40 -17.82
N SER A 126 -26.04 7.05 -18.16
CA SER A 126 -26.41 5.79 -18.82
C SER A 126 -26.34 5.83 -20.36
N ALA A 127 -25.81 6.90 -20.96
CA ALA A 127 -25.57 6.93 -22.40
C ALA A 127 -24.50 5.89 -22.74
N ALA A 128 -24.78 5.03 -23.71
CA ALA A 128 -23.84 4.04 -24.20
C ALA A 128 -23.42 4.32 -25.65
N ASP A 129 -22.15 4.02 -25.96
CA ASP A 129 -21.57 4.06 -27.30
C ASP A 129 -22.01 2.85 -28.17
N PHE A 130 -21.45 2.69 -29.38
CA PHE A 130 -21.81 1.56 -30.26
C PHE A 130 -21.32 0.19 -29.76
N ASN A 131 -20.37 0.15 -28.82
CA ASN A 131 -19.89 -1.06 -28.15
C ASN A 131 -20.60 -1.32 -26.81
N GLY A 132 -21.56 -0.47 -26.43
CA GLY A 132 -22.27 -0.56 -25.16
C GLY A 132 -21.48 0.00 -23.96
N TYR A 133 -20.34 0.66 -24.19
CA TYR A 133 -19.59 1.30 -23.12
C TYR A 133 -20.35 2.52 -22.63
N GLN A 134 -20.48 2.64 -21.31
CA GLN A 134 -20.90 3.87 -20.63
C GLN A 134 -19.67 4.58 -20.06
N THR A 135 -19.86 5.78 -19.50
CA THR A 135 -18.81 6.55 -18.82
C THR A 135 -18.10 5.75 -17.72
N THR A 136 -18.79 4.83 -17.04
CA THR A 136 -18.20 3.95 -16.02
C THR A 136 -17.21 2.94 -16.61
N HIS A 137 -17.45 2.42 -17.82
CA HIS A 137 -16.50 1.56 -18.54
C HIS A 137 -15.24 2.33 -18.91
N VAL A 138 -15.39 3.52 -19.52
CA VAL A 138 -14.26 4.35 -19.94
C VAL A 138 -13.42 4.77 -18.73
N ALA A 139 -14.05 5.24 -17.65
CA ALA A 139 -13.34 5.61 -16.42
C ALA A 139 -12.56 4.43 -15.81
N ALA A 140 -13.12 3.21 -15.86
CA ALA A 140 -12.44 2.00 -15.42
C ALA A 140 -11.31 1.55 -16.37
N GLN A 141 -11.47 1.75 -17.68
CA GLN A 141 -10.50 1.44 -18.74
C GLN A 141 -9.29 2.39 -18.74
N TYR A 142 -9.44 3.62 -18.28
CA TYR A 142 -8.36 4.61 -18.15
C TYR A 142 -7.92 4.87 -16.70
N GLY A 143 -8.44 4.12 -15.73
CA GLY A 143 -7.98 4.17 -14.33
C GLY A 143 -8.48 5.38 -13.52
N GLN A 144 -9.46 6.12 -14.04
CA GLN A 144 -9.98 7.38 -13.49
C GLN A 144 -10.89 7.16 -12.26
N THR A 145 -10.28 6.65 -11.19
CA THR A 145 -10.95 6.18 -9.96
C THR A 145 -11.75 7.30 -9.29
N ALA A 146 -11.24 8.54 -9.28
CA ALA A 146 -11.94 9.69 -8.70
C ALA A 146 -13.21 10.06 -9.47
N LEU A 147 -13.15 10.10 -10.81
CA LEU A 147 -14.32 10.33 -11.65
C LEU A 147 -15.34 9.19 -11.51
N LEU A 148 -14.88 7.95 -11.54
CA LEU A 148 -15.73 6.77 -11.36
C LEU A 148 -16.48 6.82 -10.01
N CYS A 149 -15.79 7.20 -8.94
CA CYS A 149 -16.41 7.41 -7.63
C CYS A 149 -17.47 8.51 -7.69
N HIS A 150 -17.13 9.66 -8.28
CA HIS A 150 -18.01 10.83 -8.41
C HIS A 150 -19.31 10.52 -9.16
N ILE A 151 -19.23 9.93 -10.35
CA ILE A 151 -20.42 9.65 -11.17
C ILE A 151 -21.31 8.55 -10.58
N VAL A 152 -20.74 7.55 -9.90
CA VAL A 152 -21.53 6.50 -9.25
C VAL A 152 -22.19 7.01 -7.97
N THR A 153 -21.47 7.74 -7.12
CA THR A 153 -21.98 8.18 -5.80
C THR A 153 -22.92 9.38 -5.87
N LYS A 154 -22.65 10.35 -6.77
CA LYS A 154 -23.45 11.58 -6.87
C LYS A 154 -24.52 11.52 -7.96
N TRP A 155 -24.22 10.87 -9.07
CA TRP A 155 -25.07 10.81 -10.27
C TRP A 155 -25.66 9.42 -10.53
N ASN A 156 -25.51 8.51 -9.56
CA ASN A 156 -26.15 7.20 -9.51
C ASN A 156 -25.89 6.33 -10.76
N ALA A 157 -24.73 6.52 -11.42
CA ALA A 157 -24.28 5.69 -12.53
C ALA A 157 -24.06 4.22 -12.07
N ASP A 158 -24.37 3.25 -12.94
CA ASP A 158 -24.23 1.82 -12.60
C ASP A 158 -22.74 1.39 -12.64
N PRO A 159 -22.16 0.88 -11.53
CA PRO A 159 -20.78 0.39 -11.50
C PRO A 159 -20.60 -1.02 -12.10
N ASP A 160 -21.66 -1.78 -12.41
CA ASP A 160 -21.56 -3.17 -12.91
C ASP A 160 -22.38 -3.46 -14.19
N VAL A 161 -22.86 -2.42 -14.86
CA VAL A 161 -23.49 -2.50 -16.18
C VAL A 161 -22.59 -3.26 -17.18
N PRO A 162 -23.09 -4.28 -17.90
CA PRO A 162 -22.32 -4.95 -18.95
C PRO A 162 -22.29 -4.14 -20.25
N ASP A 163 -21.16 -4.17 -20.96
CA ASP A 163 -21.08 -3.74 -22.36
C ASP A 163 -21.68 -4.79 -23.32
N ASN A 164 -21.60 -4.54 -24.64
CA ASN A 164 -22.15 -5.46 -25.64
C ASN A 164 -21.49 -6.85 -25.63
N ASP A 165 -20.30 -7.02 -25.04
CA ASP A 165 -19.62 -8.31 -24.85
C ASP A 165 -19.91 -8.96 -23.48
N GLY A 166 -20.72 -8.33 -22.64
CA GLY A 166 -21.03 -8.81 -21.29
C GLY A 166 -20.01 -8.38 -20.24
N ARG A 167 -19.00 -7.58 -20.60
CA ARG A 167 -17.93 -7.12 -19.70
C ARG A 167 -18.41 -5.89 -18.94
N SER A 168 -18.39 -5.97 -17.61
CA SER A 168 -18.64 -4.81 -16.74
C SER A 168 -17.38 -3.95 -16.56
N PRO A 169 -17.48 -2.70 -16.03
CA PRO A 169 -16.31 -1.87 -15.73
C PRO A 169 -15.19 -2.58 -14.95
N LEU A 170 -15.55 -3.56 -14.11
CA LEU A 170 -14.58 -4.36 -13.35
C LEU A 170 -13.69 -5.24 -14.24
N HIS A 171 -14.17 -5.69 -15.40
CA HIS A 171 -13.38 -6.39 -16.41
C HIS A 171 -12.34 -5.45 -17.02
N TRP A 172 -12.74 -4.24 -17.38
CA TRP A 172 -11.86 -3.23 -17.99
C TRP A 172 -10.76 -2.75 -17.03
N ALA A 173 -11.10 -2.49 -15.77
CA ALA A 173 -10.11 -2.21 -14.73
C ALA A 173 -9.14 -3.38 -14.49
N ALA A 174 -9.63 -4.63 -14.53
CA ALA A 174 -8.81 -5.83 -14.39
C ALA A 174 -7.87 -6.06 -15.59
N TYR A 175 -8.37 -5.85 -16.81
CA TYR A 175 -7.63 -5.94 -18.07
C TYR A 175 -6.49 -4.92 -18.15
N LYS A 176 -6.75 -3.66 -17.79
CA LYS A 176 -5.74 -2.58 -17.79
C LYS A 176 -4.87 -2.57 -16.54
N GLY A 177 -5.28 -3.25 -15.46
CA GLY A 177 -4.49 -3.45 -14.24
C GLY A 177 -4.71 -2.40 -13.15
N PHE A 178 -5.72 -1.55 -13.26
CA PHE A 178 -6.00 -0.45 -12.34
C PHE A 178 -6.56 -0.93 -11.00
N ALA A 179 -5.63 -1.29 -10.10
CA ALA A 179 -5.93 -1.85 -8.78
C ALA A 179 -6.86 -0.98 -7.92
N ASP A 180 -6.82 0.35 -8.06
CA ASP A 180 -7.69 1.27 -7.31
C ASP A 180 -9.12 1.34 -7.88
N CYS A 181 -9.30 1.35 -9.20
CA CYS A 181 -10.62 1.13 -9.82
C CYS A 181 -11.22 -0.22 -9.39
N ILE A 182 -10.42 -1.29 -9.34
CA ILE A 182 -10.86 -2.61 -8.85
C ILE A 182 -11.29 -2.52 -7.38
N ARG A 183 -10.50 -1.87 -6.50
CA ARG A 183 -10.87 -1.66 -5.08
C ARG A 183 -12.18 -0.91 -4.94
N LEU A 184 -12.37 0.17 -5.70
CA LEU A 184 -13.56 1.00 -5.69
C LEU A 184 -14.80 0.23 -6.20
N LEU A 185 -14.71 -0.42 -7.36
CA LEU A 185 -15.83 -1.19 -7.94
C LEU A 185 -16.26 -2.34 -7.02
N LEU A 186 -15.30 -3.07 -6.45
CA LEU A 186 -15.60 -4.11 -5.46
C LEU A 186 -16.18 -3.54 -4.15
N TYR A 187 -15.76 -2.34 -3.73
CA TYR A 187 -16.36 -1.61 -2.61
C TYR A 187 -17.83 -1.23 -2.92
N LEU A 188 -18.11 -0.77 -4.14
CA LEU A 188 -19.43 -0.43 -4.67
C LEU A 188 -20.29 -1.64 -5.09
N ASN A 189 -19.90 -2.86 -4.74
CA ASN A 189 -20.62 -4.13 -4.97
C ASN A 189 -20.66 -4.65 -6.43
N ALA A 190 -19.74 -4.22 -7.30
CA ALA A 190 -19.64 -4.79 -8.65
C ALA A 190 -19.42 -6.32 -8.62
N TYR A 191 -20.10 -7.06 -9.50
CA TYR A 191 -20.14 -8.52 -9.44
C TYR A 191 -18.88 -9.17 -10.02
N ARG A 192 -17.91 -9.42 -9.14
CA ARG A 192 -16.61 -10.05 -9.44
C ARG A 192 -16.67 -11.42 -10.14
N GLY A 193 -17.82 -12.10 -10.07
CA GLY A 193 -18.06 -13.43 -10.66
C GLY A 193 -18.77 -13.40 -12.01
N ARG A 194 -19.06 -12.21 -12.56
CA ARG A 194 -19.64 -12.06 -13.90
C ARG A 194 -18.70 -12.69 -14.93
N GLN A 195 -19.25 -13.49 -15.83
CA GLN A 195 -18.56 -14.00 -17.02
C GLN A 195 -19.06 -13.21 -18.23
N ASP A 196 -18.15 -12.84 -19.12
CA ASP A 196 -18.47 -12.27 -20.43
C ASP A 196 -18.80 -13.35 -21.47
N LYS A 197 -18.99 -12.96 -22.74
CA LYS A 197 -19.27 -13.90 -23.84
C LYS A 197 -18.20 -14.98 -24.03
N GLU A 198 -16.95 -14.74 -23.65
CA GLU A 198 -15.87 -15.73 -23.71
C GLU A 198 -15.83 -16.65 -22.48
N GLY A 199 -16.75 -16.45 -21.52
CA GLY A 199 -16.73 -17.13 -20.23
C GLY A 199 -15.70 -16.53 -19.26
N CYS A 200 -15.04 -15.43 -19.63
CA CYS A 200 -13.97 -14.83 -18.84
C CYS A 200 -14.55 -13.93 -17.74
N THR A 201 -14.10 -14.14 -16.51
CA THR A 201 -14.35 -13.21 -15.39
C THR A 201 -13.30 -12.10 -15.34
N PRO A 202 -13.46 -11.02 -14.55
CA PRO A 202 -12.42 -10.03 -14.33
C PRO A 202 -11.07 -10.64 -13.92
N LEU A 203 -11.07 -11.74 -13.15
CA LEU A 203 -9.84 -12.43 -12.76
C LEU A 203 -9.18 -13.15 -13.94
N HIS A 204 -9.95 -13.66 -14.91
CA HIS A 204 -9.39 -14.19 -16.16
C HIS A 204 -8.68 -13.07 -16.94
N TRP A 205 -9.30 -11.89 -17.08
CA TRP A 205 -8.68 -10.76 -17.80
C TRP A 205 -7.41 -10.20 -17.13
N ALA A 206 -7.40 -10.06 -15.80
CA ALA A 206 -6.18 -9.72 -15.07
C ALA A 206 -5.07 -10.77 -15.24
N ALA A 207 -5.44 -12.06 -15.31
CA ALA A 207 -4.52 -13.16 -15.51
C ALA A 207 -3.96 -13.23 -16.95
N ILE A 208 -4.82 -13.03 -17.97
CA ILE A 208 -4.47 -12.95 -19.41
C ILE A 208 -3.47 -11.83 -19.66
N ARG A 209 -3.56 -10.72 -18.92
CA ARG A 209 -2.67 -9.54 -19.07
C ARG A 209 -1.47 -9.53 -18.12
N GLY A 210 -1.36 -10.52 -17.22
CA GLY A 210 -0.23 -10.62 -16.28
C GLY A 210 -0.27 -9.62 -15.13
N ASN A 211 -1.41 -8.98 -14.87
CA ASN A 211 -1.58 -7.90 -13.90
C ASN A 211 -1.59 -8.44 -12.45
N LEU A 212 -0.42 -8.67 -11.87
CA LEU A 212 -0.30 -9.27 -10.53
C LEU A 212 -1.01 -8.49 -9.42
N GLU A 213 -1.00 -7.15 -9.45
CA GLU A 213 -1.71 -6.37 -8.41
C GLU A 213 -3.24 -6.48 -8.55
N ALA A 214 -3.77 -6.41 -9.78
CA ALA A 214 -5.19 -6.62 -10.06
C ALA A 214 -5.65 -8.02 -9.58
N CYS A 215 -4.89 -9.07 -9.93
CA CYS A 215 -5.09 -10.42 -9.40
C CYS A 215 -5.04 -10.44 -7.87
N THR A 216 -4.10 -9.72 -7.24
CA THR A 216 -3.96 -9.68 -5.78
C THR A 216 -5.18 -9.05 -5.10
N VAL A 217 -5.71 -7.95 -5.64
CA VAL A 217 -6.92 -7.30 -5.10
C VAL A 217 -8.16 -8.19 -5.28
N LEU A 218 -8.36 -8.73 -6.48
CA LEU A 218 -9.50 -9.62 -6.78
C LEU A 218 -9.49 -10.87 -5.89
N VAL A 219 -8.34 -11.48 -5.65
CA VAL A 219 -8.20 -12.65 -4.76
C VAL A 219 -8.34 -12.30 -3.28
N GLN A 220 -7.97 -11.08 -2.85
CA GLN A 220 -8.15 -10.63 -1.46
C GLN A 220 -9.61 -10.31 -1.11
N ALA A 221 -10.40 -9.83 -2.07
CA ALA A 221 -11.84 -9.64 -1.93
C ALA A 221 -12.66 -10.88 -2.30
N GLY A 222 -12.01 -11.88 -2.90
CA GLY A 222 -12.62 -13.07 -3.47
C GLY A 222 -12.72 -14.26 -2.52
N LYS A 223 -13.28 -15.33 -3.06
CA LYS A 223 -13.39 -16.64 -2.41
C LYS A 223 -12.74 -17.72 -3.27
N LYS A 224 -12.69 -18.95 -2.75
CA LYS A 224 -12.12 -20.11 -3.47
C LYS A 224 -12.79 -20.34 -4.81
N GLU A 225 -14.11 -20.12 -4.90
CA GLU A 225 -14.90 -20.45 -6.07
C GLU A 225 -14.44 -19.65 -7.31
N ASP A 226 -14.08 -18.37 -7.13
CA ASP A 226 -13.63 -17.48 -8.22
C ASP A 226 -12.33 -17.96 -8.90
N LEU A 227 -11.47 -18.67 -8.14
CA LEU A 227 -10.22 -19.24 -8.64
C LEU A 227 -10.44 -20.48 -9.52
N MET A 228 -11.65 -21.04 -9.47
CA MET A 228 -12.03 -22.32 -10.08
C MET A 228 -13.05 -22.17 -11.20
N VAL A 229 -13.60 -20.98 -11.42
CA VAL A 229 -14.38 -20.67 -12.63
C VAL A 229 -13.48 -20.89 -13.84
N THR A 230 -14.04 -21.48 -14.90
CA THR A 230 -13.38 -21.69 -16.19
C THR A 230 -14.03 -20.85 -17.27
N ASP A 231 -13.23 -20.40 -18.22
CA ASP A 231 -13.71 -19.81 -19.48
C ASP A 231 -14.38 -20.85 -20.40
N ASN A 232 -14.83 -20.40 -21.57
CA ASN A 232 -15.44 -21.28 -22.59
C ASN A 232 -14.45 -22.32 -23.18
N THR A 233 -13.15 -22.19 -22.93
CA THR A 233 -12.13 -23.18 -23.32
C THR A 233 -11.85 -24.21 -22.22
N GLY A 234 -12.47 -24.07 -21.04
CA GLY A 234 -12.28 -24.93 -19.88
C GLY A 234 -11.05 -24.56 -19.04
N LEU A 235 -10.48 -23.37 -19.23
CA LEU A 235 -9.28 -22.92 -18.53
C LEU A 235 -9.62 -21.97 -17.37
N THR A 236 -9.04 -22.23 -16.20
CA THR A 236 -9.09 -21.34 -15.04
C THR A 236 -8.14 -20.13 -15.20
N PRO A 237 -8.28 -19.04 -14.42
CA PRO A 237 -7.38 -17.89 -14.50
C PRO A 237 -5.90 -18.26 -14.32
N ALA A 238 -5.59 -19.22 -13.45
CA ALA A 238 -4.23 -19.69 -13.24
C ALA A 238 -3.64 -20.44 -14.45
N GLN A 239 -4.48 -21.14 -15.21
CA GLN A 239 -4.09 -21.83 -16.44
C GLN A 239 -3.93 -20.84 -17.61
N LEU A 240 -4.82 -19.86 -17.75
CA LEU A 240 -4.66 -18.79 -18.75
C LEU A 240 -3.40 -17.96 -18.50
N ALA A 241 -3.08 -17.62 -17.25
CA ALA A 241 -1.81 -16.97 -16.93
C ALA A 241 -0.60 -17.83 -17.31
N ALA A 242 -0.70 -19.16 -17.24
CA ALA A 242 0.38 -20.06 -17.67
C ALA A 242 0.50 -20.12 -19.20
N ASP A 243 -0.63 -20.24 -19.92
CA ASP A 243 -0.71 -20.21 -21.39
C ASP A 243 -0.12 -18.91 -21.97
N LYS A 244 -0.49 -17.75 -21.39
CA LYS A 244 0.08 -16.44 -21.75
C LYS A 244 1.47 -16.17 -21.18
N ASN A 245 2.16 -17.19 -20.65
CA ASN A 245 3.51 -17.14 -20.09
C ASN A 245 3.71 -16.17 -18.90
N HIS A 246 2.64 -15.70 -18.25
CA HIS A 246 2.66 -14.90 -17.03
C HIS A 246 2.93 -15.75 -15.77
N ARG A 247 4.11 -16.38 -15.74
CA ARG A 247 4.55 -17.36 -14.73
C ARG A 247 4.34 -16.90 -13.28
N GLN A 248 4.61 -15.62 -12.98
CA GLN A 248 4.44 -15.08 -11.63
C GLN A 248 2.97 -15.04 -11.19
N VAL A 249 2.06 -14.68 -12.10
CA VAL A 249 0.61 -14.67 -11.83
C VAL A 249 0.08 -16.10 -11.74
N ALA A 250 0.48 -17.00 -12.64
CA ALA A 250 0.11 -18.42 -12.57
C ALA A 250 0.54 -19.06 -11.24
N PHE A 251 1.77 -18.79 -10.78
CA PHE A 251 2.28 -19.24 -9.49
C PHE A 251 1.52 -18.62 -8.31
N PHE A 252 1.24 -17.32 -8.35
CA PHE A 252 0.44 -16.62 -7.33
C PHE A 252 -0.96 -17.22 -7.19
N LEU A 253 -1.70 -17.34 -8.29
CA LEU A 253 -3.07 -17.88 -8.31
C LEU A 253 -3.10 -19.37 -7.93
N GLY A 254 -2.14 -20.17 -8.41
CA GLY A 254 -1.99 -21.57 -8.03
C GLY A 254 -1.68 -21.77 -6.54
N ASN A 255 -0.93 -20.85 -5.92
CA ASN A 255 -0.68 -20.86 -4.47
C ASN A 255 -1.90 -20.36 -3.69
N ALA A 256 -2.59 -19.33 -4.15
CA ALA A 256 -3.85 -18.87 -3.56
C ALA A 256 -4.86 -20.02 -3.48
N ARG A 257 -5.03 -20.78 -4.57
CA ARG A 257 -5.89 -21.99 -4.58
C ARG A 257 -5.50 -22.99 -3.49
N LYS A 258 -4.21 -23.38 -3.43
CA LYS A 258 -3.70 -24.32 -2.41
C LYS A 258 -3.91 -23.83 -0.97
N LEU A 259 -3.89 -22.51 -0.73
CA LEU A 259 -4.17 -21.94 0.59
C LEU A 259 -5.67 -22.04 0.93
N PHE A 260 -6.56 -21.79 -0.03
CA PHE A 260 -7.99 -22.01 0.16
C PHE A 260 -8.36 -23.50 0.32
N ASP A 261 -7.69 -24.41 -0.40
CA ASP A 261 -7.86 -25.86 -0.24
C ASP A 261 -7.55 -26.29 1.21
N LYS A 262 -6.36 -25.93 1.72
CA LYS A 262 -5.96 -26.20 3.11
C LYS A 262 -6.87 -25.57 4.17
N ARG A 263 -7.55 -24.45 3.83
CA ARG A 263 -8.53 -23.80 4.73
C ARG A 263 -9.86 -24.56 4.79
N TRP A 264 -10.14 -25.44 3.82
CA TRP A 264 -11.43 -26.12 3.65
C TRP A 264 -11.40 -27.65 3.78
N ASP A 265 -10.24 -28.27 4.05
CA ASP A 265 -10.12 -29.67 4.52
C ASP A 265 -10.67 -29.89 5.96
N ASN A 266 -11.78 -29.19 6.26
CA ASN A 266 -12.47 -29.01 7.54
C ASN A 266 -12.95 -30.31 8.20
N ASN A 267 -13.12 -31.38 7.42
CA ASN A 267 -13.64 -32.64 7.90
C ASN A 267 -12.55 -33.61 8.39
N SER A 268 -11.27 -33.28 8.16
CA SER A 268 -10.14 -34.05 8.69
C SER A 268 -9.82 -33.63 10.13
N TYR A 269 -9.40 -34.59 10.97
CA TYR A 269 -8.92 -34.31 12.33
C TYR A 269 -7.73 -33.33 12.34
N LEU A 270 -6.86 -33.45 11.34
CA LEU A 270 -5.74 -32.53 11.08
C LEU A 270 -6.19 -31.11 10.73
N GLY A 271 -7.29 -30.95 9.99
CA GLY A 271 -7.90 -29.65 9.67
C GLY A 271 -8.56 -28.96 10.88
N LYS A 272 -8.89 -29.72 11.94
CA LYS A 272 -9.30 -29.15 13.23
C LYS A 272 -8.08 -28.73 14.07
N LEU A 273 -7.02 -29.54 14.07
CA LEU A 273 -5.74 -29.19 14.71
C LEU A 273 -5.09 -27.94 14.09
N SER A 274 -5.15 -27.75 12.77
CA SER A 274 -4.62 -26.54 12.13
C SER A 274 -5.36 -25.25 12.53
N LYS A 275 -6.63 -25.35 12.97
CA LYS A 275 -7.41 -24.22 13.52
C LYS A 275 -7.12 -23.92 14.98
N LEU A 276 -6.59 -24.85 15.77
CA LEU A 276 -6.06 -24.54 17.10
C LEU A 276 -4.81 -23.64 17.02
N GLY A 277 -4.16 -23.60 15.85
CA GLY A 277 -2.92 -22.87 15.62
C GLY A 277 -1.75 -23.44 16.43
N LEU A 278 -0.63 -22.72 16.47
CA LEU A 278 0.56 -23.16 17.22
C LEU A 278 0.50 -22.77 18.70
N ALA A 279 -0.53 -22.05 19.16
CA ALA A 279 -0.57 -21.54 20.52
C ALA A 279 -0.69 -22.62 21.60
N PRO A 280 -1.54 -23.65 21.47
CA PRO A 280 -1.56 -24.75 22.42
C PRO A 280 -0.26 -25.56 22.41
N LEU A 281 0.40 -25.68 21.25
CA LEU A 281 1.71 -26.33 21.15
C LEU A 281 2.78 -25.56 21.93
N LEU A 282 2.85 -24.23 21.75
CA LEU A 282 3.80 -23.38 22.47
C LEU A 282 3.51 -23.36 23.98
N TRP A 283 2.24 -23.27 24.37
CA TRP A 283 1.82 -23.36 25.78
C TRP A 283 2.28 -24.69 26.42
N CYS A 284 2.09 -25.81 25.72
CA CYS A 284 2.58 -27.12 26.16
C CYS A 284 4.11 -27.18 26.25
N ILE A 285 4.85 -26.57 25.31
CA ILE A 285 6.32 -26.52 25.36
C ILE A 285 6.80 -25.76 26.61
N ILE A 286 6.26 -24.56 26.85
CA ILE A 286 6.61 -23.75 28.02
C ILE A 286 6.24 -24.48 29.32
N PHE A 287 5.05 -25.10 29.39
CA PHE A 287 4.63 -25.90 30.53
C PHE A 287 5.54 -27.12 30.78
N LEU A 288 5.94 -27.85 29.74
CA LEU A 288 6.84 -29.00 29.87
C LEU A 288 8.26 -28.59 30.29
N LEU A 289 8.77 -27.45 29.79
CA LEU A 289 10.05 -26.90 30.25
C LEU A 289 9.99 -26.47 31.72
N LEU A 290 8.88 -25.85 32.14
CA LEU A 290 8.65 -25.49 33.53
C LEU A 290 8.61 -26.72 34.44
N MET A 291 7.92 -27.79 34.04
CA MET A 291 7.91 -29.06 34.77
C MET A 291 9.30 -29.72 34.80
N ALA A 292 10.03 -29.69 33.67
CA ALA A 292 11.39 -30.22 33.60
C ALA A 292 12.36 -29.46 34.51
N TYR A 293 12.23 -28.14 34.62
CA TYR A 293 12.99 -27.31 35.55
C TYR A 293 12.67 -27.63 37.02
N ILE A 294 11.38 -27.69 37.39
CA ILE A 294 10.97 -28.03 38.75
C ILE A 294 11.48 -29.41 39.15
N HIS A 295 11.33 -30.42 38.29
CA HIS A 295 11.76 -31.79 38.57
C HIS A 295 13.29 -31.96 38.56
N SER A 296 13.98 -31.39 37.56
CA SER A 296 15.41 -31.67 37.30
C SER A 296 16.37 -30.66 37.90
N VAL A 297 15.88 -29.54 38.45
CA VAL A 297 16.71 -28.50 39.07
C VAL A 297 16.25 -28.20 40.50
N ILE A 298 14.98 -27.88 40.73
CA ILE A 298 14.51 -27.49 42.08
C ILE A 298 14.36 -28.71 43.01
N MET A 299 13.76 -29.80 42.52
CA MET A 299 13.45 -31.01 43.28
C MET A 299 14.51 -32.11 43.13
N ALA A 300 15.59 -31.86 42.40
CA ALA A 300 16.60 -32.87 42.08
C ALA A 300 17.35 -33.33 43.34
N SER A 301 17.30 -34.63 43.62
CA SER A 301 18.03 -35.28 44.72
C SER A 301 19.55 -35.21 44.57
N ASN A 302 20.02 -35.08 43.32
CA ASN A 302 21.44 -35.21 42.97
C ASN A 302 22.17 -33.87 42.99
N LEU A 303 21.45 -32.75 43.02
CA LEU A 303 22.02 -31.40 43.08
C LEU A 303 22.17 -30.94 44.55
N PRO A 304 23.14 -30.05 44.86
CA PRO A 304 23.28 -29.49 46.19
C PRO A 304 22.00 -28.77 46.63
N ARG A 305 21.56 -29.03 47.87
CA ARG A 305 20.33 -28.43 48.41
C ARG A 305 20.41 -26.91 48.37
N LEU A 306 19.45 -26.29 47.69
CA LEU A 306 19.36 -24.84 47.54
C LEU A 306 19.26 -24.18 48.93
N THR A 307 20.10 -23.17 49.18
CA THR A 307 19.95 -22.31 50.37
C THR A 307 18.65 -21.52 50.27
N ALA A 308 18.06 -21.07 51.39
CA ALA A 308 16.75 -20.39 51.37
C ALA A 308 16.67 -19.21 50.37
N GLY A 309 17.72 -18.39 50.29
CA GLY A 309 17.79 -17.29 49.30
C GLY A 309 17.89 -17.77 47.86
N PHE A 310 18.68 -18.81 47.58
CA PHE A 310 18.82 -19.38 46.24
C PHE A 310 17.56 -20.14 45.80
N GLY A 311 16.85 -20.78 46.74
CA GLY A 311 15.54 -21.38 46.52
C GLY A 311 14.47 -20.34 46.18
N LEU A 312 14.42 -19.21 46.89
CA LEU A 312 13.53 -18.09 46.53
C LEU A 312 13.81 -17.57 45.11
N PHE A 313 15.09 -17.46 44.72
CA PHE A 313 15.47 -17.05 43.37
C PHE A 313 15.08 -18.08 42.30
N ALA A 314 15.20 -19.38 42.59
CA ALA A 314 14.72 -20.45 41.70
C ALA A 314 13.19 -20.41 41.50
N TRP A 315 12.42 -20.21 42.57
CA TRP A 315 10.97 -20.07 42.50
C TRP A 315 10.51 -18.76 41.83
N MET A 316 11.33 -17.70 41.82
CA MET A 316 11.05 -16.49 41.04
C MET A 316 10.98 -16.80 39.54
N GLY A 317 11.87 -17.65 39.01
CA GLY A 317 11.80 -18.09 37.61
C GLY A 317 10.49 -18.80 37.27
N VAL A 318 10.00 -19.66 38.18
CA VAL A 318 8.69 -20.34 38.05
C VAL A 318 7.54 -19.34 38.08
N PHE A 319 7.58 -18.35 38.98
CA PHE A 319 6.56 -17.30 39.04
C PHE A 319 6.51 -16.45 37.76
N LEU A 320 7.66 -16.07 37.21
CA LEU A 320 7.73 -15.28 35.98
C LEU A 320 7.22 -16.06 34.75
N ALA A 321 7.61 -17.33 34.59
CA ALA A 321 7.12 -18.19 33.50
C ALA A 321 5.60 -18.47 33.62
N THR A 322 5.08 -18.66 34.84
CA THR A 322 3.63 -18.86 35.03
C THR A 322 2.83 -17.57 34.78
N ALA A 323 3.36 -16.40 35.15
CA ALA A 323 2.78 -15.11 34.76
C ALA A 323 2.85 -14.87 33.24
N GLY A 324 3.96 -15.26 32.59
CA GLY A 324 4.13 -15.25 31.14
C GLY A 324 3.08 -16.11 30.42
N LEU A 325 2.86 -17.34 30.86
CA LEU A 325 1.78 -18.22 30.36
C LEU A 325 0.37 -17.60 30.47
N VAL A 326 0.08 -16.82 31.51
CA VAL A 326 -1.20 -16.10 31.67
C VAL A 326 -1.32 -14.96 30.66
N LEU A 327 -0.26 -14.17 30.45
CA LEU A 327 -0.23 -13.12 29.43
C LEU A 327 -0.30 -13.68 28.01
N PHE A 328 0.36 -14.80 27.76
CA PHE A 328 0.27 -15.53 26.50
C PHE A 328 -1.17 -15.97 26.20
N TYR A 329 -1.85 -16.58 27.19
CA TYR A 329 -3.25 -16.96 27.07
C TYR A 329 -4.16 -15.75 26.79
N ARG A 330 -3.97 -14.65 27.52
CA ARG A 330 -4.68 -13.38 27.25
C ARG A 330 -4.44 -12.93 25.82
N CYS A 331 -3.18 -12.76 25.41
CA CYS A 331 -2.81 -12.30 24.07
C CYS A 331 -3.40 -13.17 22.94
N SER A 332 -3.43 -14.49 23.12
CA SER A 332 -4.04 -15.45 22.19
C SER A 332 -5.58 -15.33 22.09
N ARG A 333 -6.23 -14.73 23.09
CA ARG A 333 -7.70 -14.63 23.20
C ARG A 333 -8.24 -13.20 23.09
N SER A 334 -7.41 -12.18 23.26
CA SER A 334 -7.78 -10.77 23.21
C SER A 334 -8.16 -10.31 21.79
N ASP A 335 -9.11 -9.36 21.71
CA ASP A 335 -9.33 -8.55 20.52
C ASP A 335 -8.05 -7.73 20.23
N PRO A 336 -7.41 -7.85 19.04
CA PRO A 336 -6.26 -7.02 18.66
C PRO A 336 -6.63 -5.55 18.42
N GLY A 337 -7.92 -5.22 18.35
CA GLY A 337 -8.44 -3.94 17.87
C GLY A 337 -9.06 -4.09 16.48
N TYR A 338 -9.94 -5.09 16.32
CA TYR A 338 -10.73 -5.20 15.09
C TYR A 338 -11.69 -4.01 14.97
N ILE A 339 -11.69 -3.38 13.79
CA ILE A 339 -12.67 -2.36 13.45
C ILE A 339 -14.04 -3.05 13.34
N ARG A 340 -15.09 -2.44 13.92
CA ARG A 340 -16.46 -2.95 13.77
C ARG A 340 -16.94 -2.70 12.33
N MET A 341 -17.66 -3.66 11.78
CA MET A 341 -18.24 -3.50 10.45
C MET A 341 -19.55 -2.73 10.59
N ASN A 342 -19.76 -1.71 9.76
CA ASN A 342 -21.06 -1.05 9.60
C ASN A 342 -22.00 -1.95 8.77
N ILE A 343 -22.33 -3.13 9.33
CA ILE A 343 -23.43 -3.95 8.85
C ILE A 343 -24.70 -3.15 9.16
N HIS A 344 -25.46 -2.79 8.13
CA HIS A 344 -26.67 -1.98 8.25
C HIS A 344 -27.61 -2.50 9.36
N ASP A 345 -27.59 -1.83 10.51
CA ASP A 345 -28.63 -1.91 11.53
C ASP A 345 -29.34 -0.54 11.54
N PRO A 346 -30.42 -0.37 10.76
CA PRO A 346 -31.10 0.92 10.62
C PRO A 346 -31.80 1.39 11.90
N GLY A 347 -31.71 0.64 13.00
CA GLY A 347 -32.33 0.95 14.29
C GLY A 347 -31.41 1.55 15.35
N ASN A 348 -30.08 1.65 15.13
CA ASN A 348 -29.14 1.96 16.22
C ASN A 348 -28.30 3.22 15.98
N MET A 349 -28.92 4.39 16.15
CA MET A 349 -28.25 5.71 16.12
C MET A 349 -27.35 5.95 17.35
N LYS A 350 -26.31 5.14 17.52
CA LYS A 350 -25.20 5.34 18.47
C LYS A 350 -23.85 5.18 17.78
N ASP A 351 -23.66 5.99 16.74
CA ASP A 351 -22.41 6.14 15.99
C ASP A 351 -21.34 6.92 16.77
N ASP A 352 -20.98 6.40 17.95
CA ASP A 352 -19.96 6.96 18.83
C ASP A 352 -18.54 6.43 18.52
N GLU A 353 -18.36 5.68 17.43
CA GLU A 353 -17.05 5.22 16.95
C GLU A 353 -16.54 6.15 15.82
N PRO A 354 -15.64 7.13 16.10
CA PRO A 354 -15.23 8.14 15.11
C PRO A 354 -14.50 7.55 13.89
N LEU A 355 -13.96 6.34 14.02
CA LEU A 355 -13.23 5.63 12.97
C LEU A 355 -14.11 5.15 11.81
N LEU A 356 -15.44 5.08 11.99
CA LEU A 356 -16.41 4.69 10.95
C LEU A 356 -16.98 5.88 10.16
N LYS A 357 -16.65 7.12 10.54
CA LYS A 357 -17.17 8.36 9.91
C LYS A 357 -16.40 8.78 8.66
N ILE A 358 -15.44 7.97 8.20
CA ILE A 358 -14.74 8.20 6.94
C ILE A 358 -15.61 7.67 5.81
N ASP A 359 -16.47 8.54 5.29
CA ASP A 359 -17.29 8.28 4.10
C ASP A 359 -16.43 8.19 2.82
N ILE A 360 -16.97 7.58 1.76
CA ILE A 360 -16.34 7.47 0.45
C ILE A 360 -16.07 8.85 -0.19
N SER A 361 -16.83 9.88 0.22
CA SER A 361 -16.63 11.28 -0.14
C SER A 361 -15.43 11.96 0.53
N ASN A 362 -14.66 11.27 1.38
CA ASN A 362 -13.55 11.87 2.10
C ASN A 362 -12.50 12.49 1.14
N PRO A 363 -12.11 13.77 1.32
CA PRO A 363 -11.15 14.43 0.44
C PRO A 363 -9.80 13.72 0.28
N ALA A 364 -9.33 13.00 1.31
CA ALA A 364 -8.08 12.25 1.25
C ALA A 364 -8.18 10.99 0.35
N LEU A 365 -9.36 10.36 0.25
CA LEU A 365 -9.60 9.30 -0.74
C LEU A 365 -9.63 9.88 -2.15
N LEU A 366 -10.38 10.96 -2.35
CA LEU A 366 -10.50 11.64 -3.65
C LEU A 366 -9.15 12.17 -4.15
N ALA A 367 -8.23 12.54 -3.24
CA ALA A 367 -6.84 12.88 -3.54
C ALA A 367 -5.94 11.68 -3.92
N GLY A 368 -6.49 10.46 -4.03
CA GLY A 368 -5.79 9.28 -4.56
C GLY A 368 -5.51 8.15 -3.56
N ASN A 369 -5.89 8.26 -2.28
CA ASN A 369 -5.56 7.25 -1.27
C ASN A 369 -6.49 6.01 -1.27
N TRP A 370 -6.99 5.60 -2.44
CA TRP A 370 -7.89 4.46 -2.65
C TRP A 370 -7.42 3.13 -2.05
N SER A 371 -6.12 2.99 -1.83
CA SER A 371 -5.52 1.88 -1.07
C SER A 371 -6.01 1.76 0.39
N GLN A 372 -6.72 2.74 0.94
CA GLN A 372 -7.42 2.67 2.24
C GLN A 372 -8.76 1.92 2.16
N LEU A 373 -9.42 1.84 1.00
CA LEU A 373 -10.65 1.06 0.86
C LEU A 373 -10.41 -0.41 1.23
N CYS A 374 -11.37 -1.01 1.93
CA CYS A 374 -11.42 -2.46 2.12
C CYS A 374 -12.71 -3.00 1.49
N ALA A 375 -12.61 -3.62 0.31
CA ALA A 375 -13.74 -4.23 -0.35
C ALA A 375 -14.38 -5.37 0.49
N THR A 376 -13.58 -6.12 1.25
CA THR A 376 -14.04 -7.23 2.10
C THR A 376 -14.84 -6.74 3.31
N CYS A 377 -14.33 -5.73 4.03
CA CYS A 377 -14.98 -5.22 5.25
C CYS A 377 -15.93 -4.03 5.00
N LYS A 378 -16.01 -3.52 3.76
CA LYS A 378 -16.86 -2.39 3.34
C LYS A 378 -16.66 -1.10 4.16
N ILE A 379 -15.42 -0.85 4.58
CA ILE A 379 -15.01 0.38 5.27
C ILE A 379 -13.91 1.10 4.50
N VAL A 380 -13.85 2.42 4.67
CA VAL A 380 -12.61 3.17 4.47
C VAL A 380 -11.76 2.95 5.71
N ARG A 381 -10.56 2.39 5.56
CA ARG A 381 -9.68 2.15 6.70
C ARG A 381 -9.06 3.47 7.18
N PRO A 382 -8.99 3.71 8.50
CA PRO A 382 -8.16 4.79 9.03
C PRO A 382 -6.68 4.55 8.67
N LEU A 383 -5.86 5.57 8.86
CA LEU A 383 -4.41 5.47 8.61
C LEU A 383 -3.81 4.38 9.51
N ARG A 384 -2.75 3.70 9.03
CA ARG A 384 -2.13 2.49 9.64
C ARG A 384 -3.00 1.22 9.74
N ALA A 385 -4.31 1.27 9.53
CA ALA A 385 -5.17 0.08 9.57
C ALA A 385 -5.00 -0.85 8.36
N LYS A 386 -5.09 -2.16 8.62
CA LYS A 386 -4.92 -3.21 7.60
C LYS A 386 -5.98 -4.30 7.73
N HIS A 387 -6.47 -4.79 6.60
CA HIS A 387 -7.21 -6.06 6.55
C HIS A 387 -6.24 -7.23 6.75
N CYS A 388 -6.51 -8.10 7.72
CA CYS A 388 -5.81 -9.35 7.90
C CYS A 388 -6.60 -10.49 7.24
N SER A 389 -6.08 -11.07 6.16
CA SER A 389 -6.71 -12.18 5.44
C SER A 389 -6.88 -13.47 6.26
N THR A 390 -6.06 -13.67 7.30
CA THR A 390 -6.19 -14.82 8.21
C THR A 390 -7.38 -14.64 9.16
N CYS A 391 -7.48 -13.45 9.77
CA CYS A 391 -8.56 -13.07 10.69
C CYS A 391 -9.85 -12.59 9.95
N ASP A 392 -9.79 -12.43 8.62
CA ASP A 392 -10.82 -11.91 7.69
C ASP A 392 -11.46 -10.58 8.13
N ARG A 393 -10.68 -9.73 8.82
CA ARG A 393 -11.14 -8.46 9.41
C ARG A 393 -10.07 -7.39 9.35
N CYS A 394 -10.49 -6.13 9.32
CA CYS A 394 -9.60 -4.99 9.52
C CYS A 394 -9.23 -4.80 11.00
N VAL A 395 -7.95 -4.53 11.25
CA VAL A 395 -7.40 -4.17 12.56
C VAL A 395 -6.96 -2.71 12.50
N GLU A 396 -7.31 -1.93 13.51
CA GLU A 396 -7.10 -0.48 13.63
C GLU A 396 -5.63 -0.08 13.50
N GLN A 397 -4.75 -0.73 14.26
CA GLN A 397 -3.29 -0.64 14.09
C GLN A 397 -2.79 -2.07 13.98
N PHE A 398 -2.47 -2.52 12.76
CA PHE A 398 -2.09 -3.90 12.49
C PHE A 398 -0.57 -4.08 12.60
N ASP A 399 -0.11 -4.91 13.54
CA ASP A 399 1.31 -5.22 13.66
C ASP A 399 1.73 -6.40 12.79
N HIS A 400 1.17 -7.57 13.07
CA HIS A 400 1.35 -8.78 12.28
C HIS A 400 0.32 -9.84 12.70
N HIS A 401 0.18 -10.92 11.92
CA HIS A 401 -0.47 -12.13 12.41
C HIS A 401 0.61 -13.06 12.96
N CYS A 402 0.52 -13.47 14.23
CA CYS A 402 1.52 -14.32 14.88
C CYS A 402 1.02 -15.78 14.94
N PRO A 403 1.58 -16.73 14.17
CA PRO A 403 1.15 -18.13 14.20
C PRO A 403 1.35 -18.77 15.59
N TRP A 404 2.43 -18.40 16.29
CA TRP A 404 2.77 -18.89 17.63
C TRP A 404 1.78 -18.46 18.71
N VAL A 405 1.23 -17.26 18.63
CA VAL A 405 0.13 -16.79 19.50
C VAL A 405 -1.24 -17.20 18.94
N SER A 406 -1.28 -17.63 17.67
CA SER A 406 -2.49 -18.01 16.92
C SER A 406 -3.54 -16.89 16.86
N ASN A 407 -3.07 -15.64 16.91
CA ASN A 407 -3.89 -14.44 16.87
C ASN A 407 -3.22 -13.35 16.02
N CYS A 408 -4.05 -12.42 15.57
CA CYS A 408 -3.61 -11.11 15.11
C CYS A 408 -2.97 -10.34 16.29
N ILE A 409 -1.83 -9.67 16.09
CA ILE A 409 -1.22 -8.71 17.03
C ILE A 409 -1.50 -7.30 16.51
N GLY A 410 -2.03 -6.44 17.36
CA GLY A 410 -2.40 -5.06 17.04
C GLY A 410 -2.55 -4.20 18.29
N LYS A 411 -3.06 -2.98 18.10
CA LYS A 411 -3.17 -1.91 19.11
C LYS A 411 -3.52 -2.41 20.53
N LYS A 412 -4.58 -3.21 20.66
CA LYS A 412 -5.16 -3.58 21.97
C LYS A 412 -4.48 -4.75 22.67
N ASN A 413 -3.71 -5.60 21.97
CA ASN A 413 -3.06 -6.78 22.56
C ASN A 413 -1.52 -6.76 22.46
N LYS A 414 -0.92 -5.72 21.86
CA LYS A 414 0.54 -5.58 21.75
C LYS A 414 1.23 -5.48 23.13
N TRP A 415 0.58 -4.88 24.13
CA TRP A 415 1.12 -4.83 25.50
C TRP A 415 1.20 -6.23 26.15
N ASP A 416 0.11 -7.01 26.12
CA ASP A 416 0.10 -8.40 26.61
C ASP A 416 1.16 -9.24 25.87
N PHE A 417 1.32 -9.05 24.56
CA PHE A 417 2.36 -9.71 23.75
C PHE A 417 3.78 -9.33 24.17
N PHE A 418 4.07 -8.05 24.32
CA PHE A 418 5.41 -7.57 24.67
C PHE A 418 5.80 -7.95 26.10
N LEU A 419 4.88 -7.80 27.06
CA LEU A 419 5.15 -8.16 28.45
C LEU A 419 5.32 -9.67 28.62
N PHE A 420 4.56 -10.51 27.88
CA PHE A 420 4.83 -11.95 27.79
C PHE A 420 6.29 -12.22 27.40
N LEU A 421 6.78 -11.63 26.29
CA LEU A 421 8.16 -11.83 25.83
C LEU A 421 9.20 -11.40 26.89
N VAL A 422 8.98 -10.27 27.55
CA VAL A 422 9.88 -9.77 28.63
C VAL A 422 9.88 -10.73 29.83
N LEU A 423 8.72 -11.21 30.29
CA LEU A 423 8.65 -12.15 31.41
C LEU A 423 9.32 -13.48 31.09
N GLU A 424 9.13 -14.03 29.88
CA GLU A 424 9.80 -15.28 29.47
C GLU A 424 11.32 -15.12 29.35
N VAL A 425 11.83 -13.99 28.82
CA VAL A 425 13.29 -13.73 28.80
C VAL A 425 13.86 -13.64 30.21
N LEU A 426 13.17 -12.95 31.13
CA LEU A 426 13.59 -12.87 32.53
C LEU A 426 13.51 -14.24 33.24
N ALA A 427 12.47 -15.02 32.95
CA ALA A 427 12.31 -16.38 33.46
C ALA A 427 13.47 -17.26 33.00
N MET A 428 13.71 -17.38 31.69
CA MET A 428 14.81 -18.18 31.11
C MET A 428 16.18 -17.77 31.64
N LEU A 429 16.47 -16.46 31.75
CA LEU A 429 17.73 -15.99 32.35
C LEU A 429 17.90 -16.46 33.80
N ILE A 430 16.84 -16.44 34.61
CA ILE A 430 16.87 -16.89 36.01
C ILE A 430 16.95 -18.42 36.08
N THR A 431 16.12 -19.15 35.33
CA THR A 431 16.08 -20.62 35.36
C THR A 431 17.35 -21.23 34.80
N GLY A 432 17.87 -20.70 33.69
CA GLY A 432 19.15 -21.08 33.10
C GLY A 432 20.33 -20.79 34.03
N ALA A 433 20.38 -19.61 34.66
CA ALA A 433 21.43 -19.29 35.64
C ALA A 433 21.39 -20.22 36.87
N VAL A 434 20.21 -20.46 37.44
CA VAL A 434 20.05 -21.38 38.58
C VAL A 434 20.44 -22.81 38.22
N ALA A 435 20.00 -23.30 37.05
CA ALA A 435 20.35 -24.64 36.58
C ALA A 435 21.86 -24.79 36.36
N LEU A 436 22.49 -23.83 35.68
CA LEU A 436 23.92 -23.81 35.42
C LEU A 436 24.73 -23.74 36.73
N THR A 437 24.35 -22.85 37.65
CA THR A 437 24.98 -22.77 38.99
C THR A 437 24.83 -24.07 39.76
N GLY A 438 23.66 -24.73 39.70
CA GLY A 438 23.45 -26.04 40.32
C GLY A 438 24.44 -27.10 39.83
N VAL A 439 24.59 -27.24 38.51
CA VAL A 439 25.52 -28.23 37.91
C VAL A 439 26.99 -27.86 38.13
N LEU A 440 27.33 -26.57 38.18
CA LEU A 440 28.70 -26.10 38.46
C LEU A 440 29.12 -26.19 39.93
N THR A 441 28.17 -26.23 40.87
CA THR A 441 28.43 -26.28 42.32
C THR A 441 28.25 -27.66 42.94
N ASP A 442 28.09 -28.71 42.13
CA ASP A 442 28.05 -30.10 42.59
C ASP A 442 29.37 -30.47 43.31
N PRO A 443 29.33 -30.78 44.62
CA PRO A 443 30.53 -31.09 45.41
C PRO A 443 31.19 -32.43 45.05
N LEU A 444 30.51 -33.29 44.27
CA LEU A 444 31.04 -34.56 43.78
C LEU A 444 31.71 -34.43 42.41
N ALA A 445 31.69 -33.24 41.79
CA ALA A 445 32.14 -33.07 40.43
C ALA A 445 33.69 -33.08 40.29
N PRO A 446 34.26 -33.83 39.32
CA PRO A 446 35.70 -33.85 39.08
C PRO A 446 36.31 -32.48 38.72
N SER A 447 37.56 -32.24 39.13
CA SER A 447 38.27 -30.98 38.88
C SER A 447 38.75 -30.77 37.44
N THR A 448 38.74 -31.81 36.59
CA THR A 448 39.13 -31.70 35.17
C THR A 448 37.90 -31.61 34.28
N PHE A 449 37.89 -30.66 33.34
CA PHE A 449 36.72 -30.34 32.50
C PHE A 449 36.13 -31.56 31.77
N SER A 450 36.96 -32.45 31.24
CA SER A 450 36.51 -33.67 30.54
C SER A 450 35.78 -34.64 31.49
N ALA A 451 36.30 -34.83 32.71
CA ALA A 451 35.67 -35.68 33.71
C ALA A 451 34.43 -35.03 34.31
N TRP A 452 34.44 -33.71 34.53
CA TRP A 452 33.26 -32.91 34.91
C TRP A 452 32.13 -33.06 33.88
N LEU A 453 32.43 -32.93 32.59
CA LEU A 453 31.44 -33.02 31.52
C LEU A 453 30.81 -34.42 31.43
N SER A 454 31.62 -35.47 31.61
CA SER A 454 31.13 -36.86 31.68
C SER A 454 30.29 -37.11 32.94
N HIS A 455 30.71 -36.59 34.10
CA HIS A 455 29.97 -36.68 35.36
C HIS A 455 28.61 -35.97 35.27
N ALA A 456 28.59 -34.72 34.81
CA ALA A 456 27.37 -33.95 34.61
C ALA A 456 26.45 -34.60 33.56
N GLY A 457 27.01 -35.13 32.46
CA GLY A 457 26.27 -35.86 31.44
C GLY A 457 25.51 -37.09 31.97
N ASN A 458 26.07 -37.77 32.97
CA ASN A 458 25.48 -38.98 33.57
C ASN A 458 24.59 -38.67 34.79
N GLN A 459 24.97 -37.74 35.66
CA GLN A 459 24.26 -37.46 36.92
C GLN A 459 23.19 -36.37 36.79
N HIS A 460 23.37 -35.42 35.88
CA HIS A 460 22.56 -34.20 35.73
C HIS A 460 21.93 -34.07 34.34
N ILE A 461 21.66 -35.20 33.67
CA ILE A 461 21.17 -35.26 32.28
C ILE A 461 19.92 -34.38 32.04
N GLY A 462 18.98 -34.35 33.00
CA GLY A 462 17.78 -33.51 32.92
C GLY A 462 18.07 -32.01 33.03
N ALA A 463 19.00 -31.61 33.90
CA ALA A 463 19.42 -30.21 34.04
C ALA A 463 20.20 -29.74 32.81
N LEU A 464 21.10 -30.57 32.25
CA LEU A 464 21.81 -30.26 31.01
C LEU A 464 20.87 -30.17 29.80
N ALA A 465 19.89 -31.08 29.69
CA ALA A 465 18.87 -31.03 28.64
C ALA A 465 18.00 -29.76 28.77
N PHE A 466 17.65 -29.36 30.00
CA PHE A 466 16.96 -28.11 30.27
C PHE A 466 17.80 -26.89 29.85
N ILE A 467 19.05 -26.77 30.32
CA ILE A 467 19.96 -25.66 29.97
C ILE A 467 20.13 -25.53 28.45
N LEU A 468 20.26 -26.66 27.74
CA LEU A 468 20.41 -26.65 26.28
C LEU A 468 19.14 -26.14 25.58
N ALA A 469 17.96 -26.58 26.01
CA ALA A 469 16.69 -26.13 25.44
C ALA A 469 16.40 -24.65 25.76
N ASP A 470 16.63 -24.24 27.01
CA ASP A 470 16.50 -22.88 27.52
C ASP A 470 17.41 -21.92 26.75
N PHE A 471 18.69 -22.26 26.55
CA PHE A 471 19.64 -21.45 25.76
C PHE A 471 19.16 -21.20 24.31
N PHE A 472 18.69 -22.25 23.62
CA PHE A 472 18.22 -22.10 22.24
C PHE A 472 16.97 -21.22 22.17
N LEU A 473 16.01 -21.39 23.09
CA LEU A 473 14.80 -20.57 23.14
C LEU A 473 15.09 -19.13 23.53
N LEU A 474 15.91 -18.90 24.56
CA LEU A 474 16.36 -17.59 25.01
C LEU A 474 17.00 -16.79 23.88
N SER A 475 17.80 -17.42 23.01
CA SER A 475 18.42 -16.73 21.87
C SER A 475 17.37 -16.17 20.89
N GLY A 476 16.34 -16.95 20.56
CA GLY A 476 15.28 -16.55 19.62
C GLY A 476 14.29 -15.56 20.24
N VAL A 477 13.82 -15.83 21.45
CA VAL A 477 12.87 -14.98 22.17
C VAL A 477 13.53 -13.67 22.60
N GLY A 478 14.81 -13.69 22.99
CA GLY A 478 15.60 -12.49 23.31
C GLY A 478 15.74 -11.56 22.11
N VAL A 479 16.11 -12.09 20.94
CA VAL A 479 16.17 -11.28 19.69
C VAL A 479 14.78 -10.72 19.34
N LEU A 480 13.71 -11.52 19.44
CA LEU A 480 12.35 -11.04 19.20
C LEU A 480 11.96 -9.91 20.16
N THR A 481 12.29 -10.05 21.45
CA THR A 481 12.03 -9.04 22.50
C THR A 481 12.75 -7.74 22.19
N CYS A 482 14.03 -7.80 21.83
CA CYS A 482 14.82 -6.62 21.43
C CYS A 482 14.25 -5.93 20.18
N VAL A 483 13.78 -6.69 19.18
CA VAL A 483 13.14 -6.13 17.99
C VAL A 483 11.82 -5.45 18.33
N GLN A 484 10.96 -6.09 19.15
CA GLN A 484 9.70 -5.49 19.59
C GLN A 484 9.91 -4.24 20.45
N ALA A 485 10.90 -4.24 21.35
CA ALA A 485 11.28 -3.07 22.14
C ALA A 485 11.75 -1.90 21.25
N SER A 486 12.58 -2.17 20.24
CA SER A 486 13.05 -1.17 19.27
C SER A 486 11.89 -0.60 18.41
N GLN A 487 10.93 -1.44 18.05
CA GLN A 487 9.71 -1.04 17.35
C GLN A 487 8.80 -0.13 18.19
N ILE A 488 8.58 -0.48 19.46
CA ILE A 488 7.84 0.35 20.43
C ILE A 488 8.55 1.70 20.62
N ALA A 489 9.87 1.68 20.86
CA ALA A 489 10.67 2.89 21.04
C ALA A 489 10.65 3.85 19.83
N ARG A 490 10.27 3.38 18.64
CA ARG A 490 10.17 4.15 17.39
C ARG A 490 8.73 4.34 16.88
N ASN A 491 7.72 3.94 17.67
CA ASN A 491 6.30 3.89 17.29
C ASN A 491 6.05 3.31 15.87
N ILE A 492 6.70 2.19 15.54
CA ILE A 492 6.56 1.53 14.23
C ILE A 492 6.15 0.07 14.42
N THR A 493 5.22 -0.41 13.61
CA THR A 493 4.81 -1.82 13.62
C THR A 493 5.73 -2.72 12.77
N THR A 494 5.72 -4.04 13.02
CA THR A 494 6.47 -5.00 12.18
C THR A 494 6.01 -4.93 10.72
N ASN A 495 4.69 -4.83 10.48
CA ASN A 495 4.12 -4.70 9.14
C ASN A 495 4.54 -3.40 8.43
N GLU A 496 4.57 -2.25 9.10
CA GLU A 496 5.06 -0.99 8.53
C GLU A 496 6.55 -1.08 8.19
N MET A 497 7.36 -1.60 9.11
CA MET A 497 8.80 -1.78 8.90
C MET A 497 9.10 -2.74 7.74
N ALA A 498 8.35 -3.84 7.61
CA ALA A 498 8.51 -4.82 6.54
C ALA A 498 7.97 -4.35 5.18
N ASN A 499 7.04 -3.40 5.16
CA ASN A 499 6.40 -2.86 3.93
C ASN A 499 6.67 -1.36 3.79
N ILE A 500 7.84 -0.89 4.23
CA ILE A 500 8.19 0.52 4.33
C ILE A 500 8.04 1.27 2.99
N MET A 501 8.33 0.58 1.88
CA MET A 501 8.18 1.12 0.53
C MET A 501 6.72 1.27 0.08
N ARG A 502 5.77 0.58 0.72
CA ARG A 502 4.34 0.64 0.37
C ARG A 502 3.61 1.80 1.05
N TYR A 503 4.11 2.25 2.20
CA TYR A 503 3.47 3.30 3.00
C TYR A 503 4.04 4.66 2.64
N SER A 504 3.31 5.43 1.83
CA SER A 504 3.69 6.78 1.38
C SER A 504 3.97 7.73 2.55
N TYR A 505 3.16 7.67 3.62
CA TYR A 505 3.34 8.48 4.83
C TYR A 505 4.64 8.18 5.61
N LEU A 506 5.32 7.06 5.32
CA LEU A 506 6.64 6.74 5.88
C LEU A 506 7.81 7.27 5.04
N ARG A 507 7.53 8.01 3.96
CA ARG A 507 8.53 8.63 3.08
C ARG A 507 8.56 10.15 3.32
N GLY A 508 9.70 10.65 3.78
CA GLY A 508 9.97 12.08 3.89
C GLY A 508 10.40 12.73 2.57
N PRO A 509 10.66 14.05 2.57
CA PRO A 509 11.23 14.76 1.43
C PRO A 509 12.52 14.07 0.95
N GLY A 510 12.62 13.79 -0.35
CA GLY A 510 13.73 13.01 -0.92
C GLY A 510 13.64 11.49 -0.71
N GLY A 511 12.48 10.95 -0.33
CA GLY A 511 12.21 9.50 -0.28
C GLY A 511 12.86 8.74 0.89
N ARG A 512 13.55 9.44 1.80
CA ARG A 512 14.11 8.85 3.03
C ARG A 512 13.00 8.40 3.97
N PHE A 513 13.26 7.35 4.76
CA PHE A 513 12.33 6.92 5.79
C PHE A 513 12.12 8.03 6.85
N ARG A 514 10.86 8.32 7.16
CA ARG A 514 10.43 9.21 8.24
C ARG A 514 9.17 8.64 8.87
N ASN A 515 9.16 8.36 10.17
CA ASN A 515 7.93 8.04 10.87
C ASN A 515 7.30 9.34 11.43
N PRO A 516 6.12 9.79 10.97
CA PRO A 516 5.47 10.96 11.53
C PRO A 516 4.92 10.71 12.95
N TYR A 517 4.79 9.46 13.39
CA TYR A 517 4.28 9.10 14.72
C TYR A 517 5.37 8.87 15.77
N ASP A 518 6.65 9.05 15.44
CA ASP A 518 7.75 8.90 16.39
C ASP A 518 7.90 10.18 17.24
N HIS A 519 7.46 10.14 18.50
CA HIS A 519 7.64 11.23 19.46
C HIS A 519 8.95 11.12 20.27
N GLY A 520 9.88 10.25 19.85
CA GLY A 520 11.11 9.93 20.54
C GLY A 520 10.97 8.86 21.61
N CYS A 521 12.01 8.04 21.74
CA CYS A 521 12.08 6.83 22.57
C CYS A 521 11.47 6.98 23.98
N LYS A 522 11.79 8.06 24.72
CA LYS A 522 11.28 8.27 26.09
C LYS A 522 9.76 8.37 26.12
N LYS A 523 9.16 9.20 25.24
CA LYS A 523 7.71 9.38 25.19
C LYS A 523 7.04 8.12 24.65
N ASN A 524 7.53 7.57 23.53
CA ASN A 524 6.97 6.37 22.94
C ASN A 524 6.92 5.18 23.93
N CYS A 525 8.00 4.94 24.67
CA CYS A 525 8.04 3.88 25.69
C CYS A 525 7.14 4.19 26.90
N SER A 526 7.09 5.45 27.35
CA SER A 526 6.21 5.87 28.46
C SER A 526 4.73 5.65 28.10
N ASP A 527 4.30 6.17 26.95
CA ASP A 527 2.92 6.07 26.48
C ASP A 527 2.52 4.60 26.29
N PHE A 528 3.40 3.78 25.70
CA PHE A 528 3.16 2.34 25.55
C PHE A 528 3.03 1.60 26.89
N LEU A 529 3.89 1.90 27.88
CA LEU A 529 3.86 1.24 29.18
C LEU A 529 2.63 1.62 30.02
N ILE A 530 2.13 2.85 29.88
CA ILE A 530 0.97 3.37 30.62
C ILE A 530 -0.35 3.01 29.93
N ASN A 531 -0.47 3.25 28.63
CA ASN A 531 -1.73 3.12 27.87
C ASN A 531 -1.88 1.75 27.19
N GLY A 532 -0.79 0.98 27.07
CA GLY A 532 -0.75 -0.28 26.32
C GLY A 532 -0.49 -0.12 24.81
N TYR A 533 -0.53 1.11 24.30
CA TYR A 533 -0.33 1.46 22.90
C TYR A 533 0.18 2.90 22.76
N ASN A 534 0.69 3.23 21.58
CA ASN A 534 1.02 4.60 21.19
C ASN A 534 -0.14 5.19 20.39
N GLU A 535 -0.53 6.43 20.69
CA GLU A 535 -1.53 7.14 19.90
C GLU A 535 -1.01 7.47 18.50
N ASP A 536 -1.93 7.55 17.53
CA ASP A 536 -1.64 7.83 16.13
C ASP A 536 -1.67 9.34 15.85
N VAL A 537 -1.08 10.13 16.76
CA VAL A 537 -0.96 11.60 16.64
C VAL A 537 0.31 11.93 15.88
N GLU A 538 0.20 12.68 14.78
CA GLU A 538 1.38 13.09 14.02
C GLU A 538 2.20 14.13 14.80
N CYS A 539 3.52 13.97 14.79
CA CYS A 539 4.46 15.03 15.15
C CYS A 539 4.33 16.20 14.17
N CYS A 540 3.52 17.20 14.52
CA CYS A 540 3.62 18.52 13.93
C CYS A 540 5.05 19.05 14.20
N ASN A 541 5.85 19.18 13.15
CA ASN A 541 7.22 19.71 13.27
C ASN A 541 7.16 21.18 13.75
N GLY A 542 7.36 21.38 15.03
CA GLY A 542 7.28 22.68 15.67
C GLY A 542 7.88 22.73 17.07
N ASP A 543 8.95 21.97 17.33
CA ASP A 543 9.92 22.22 18.42
C ASP A 543 11.12 21.24 18.40
N SER A 544 11.87 21.23 17.30
CA SER A 544 13.23 20.67 17.27
C SER A 544 14.22 21.77 16.87
N ARG A 545 14.71 22.50 17.88
CA ARG A 545 15.79 23.47 17.72
C ARG A 545 17.09 22.76 17.35
N GLU A 546 17.43 22.74 16.08
CA GLU A 546 18.82 22.66 15.64
C GLU A 546 19.00 23.40 14.31
N SER A 547 20.15 24.07 14.18
CA SER A 547 20.53 24.97 13.10
C SER A 547 20.33 24.37 11.70
N ASP A 548 19.56 25.04 10.84
CA ASP A 548 20.15 25.82 9.75
C ASP A 548 19.11 26.76 9.12
N GLY A 549 19.54 27.98 8.80
CA GLY A 549 18.66 29.01 8.26
C GLY A 549 18.55 28.96 6.74
N ILE A 550 17.34 29.15 6.21
CA ILE A 550 16.97 30.11 5.14
C ILE A 550 15.48 29.93 4.80
N GLY A 551 14.72 31.04 4.81
CA GLY A 551 13.49 31.21 4.02
C GLY A 551 12.25 30.38 4.39
N MET A 552 11.47 30.83 5.39
CA MET A 552 10.06 30.42 5.50
C MET A 552 9.19 31.19 4.50
N VAL A 553 8.46 30.46 3.65
CA VAL A 553 7.21 30.97 3.04
C VAL A 553 6.05 30.31 3.75
N HIS A 554 5.39 31.07 4.62
CA HIS A 554 4.10 30.68 5.20
C HIS A 554 3.02 30.75 4.11
N LEU A 555 2.23 29.69 3.95
CA LEU A 555 0.91 29.79 3.31
C LEU A 555 -0.17 29.46 4.34
N THR A 556 -0.46 30.44 5.20
CA THR A 556 -1.58 30.35 6.11
C THR A 556 -2.86 30.63 5.33
N ARG A 557 -3.73 29.62 5.24
CA ARG A 557 -5.11 29.74 4.74
C ARG A 557 -5.86 30.86 5.47
N ASN A 558 -6.52 31.75 4.73
CA ASN A 558 -7.77 32.36 5.19
C ASN A 558 -8.59 32.89 4.01
N ALA A 559 -9.90 32.67 4.08
CA ALA A 559 -10.87 33.37 3.25
C ALA A 559 -11.24 34.69 3.93
N ASN A 560 -11.43 35.76 3.13
CA ASN A 560 -12.47 36.79 3.29
C ASN A 560 -12.31 37.86 2.20
N LEU A 561 -13.44 38.38 1.69
CA LEU A 561 -13.51 39.59 0.86
C LEU A 561 -13.06 40.83 1.67
N PRO A 562 -12.59 41.93 1.05
CA PRO A 562 -13.53 42.97 0.56
C PRO A 562 -13.08 43.79 -0.68
N ASN A 563 -14.01 44.65 -1.13
CA ASN A 563 -13.83 45.74 -2.10
C ASN A 563 -12.89 46.87 -1.62
N GLY A 564 -12.41 47.67 -2.58
CA GLY A 564 -12.56 49.13 -2.50
C GLY A 564 -11.33 49.98 -2.12
N ASP A 565 -10.90 50.79 -3.11
CA ASP A 565 -10.40 52.18 -3.05
C ASP A 565 -9.49 52.71 -1.92
N GLY A 566 -8.46 53.48 -2.30
CA GLY A 566 -7.84 54.47 -1.40
C GLY A 566 -6.39 54.86 -1.73
N HIS A 567 -6.19 56.08 -2.25
CA HIS A 567 -4.86 56.68 -2.49
C HIS A 567 -4.22 57.28 -1.21
N THR A 568 -2.99 57.83 -1.38
CA THR A 568 -2.31 58.87 -0.56
C THR A 568 -1.68 58.40 0.77
N HIS A 569 -0.58 59.00 1.29
CA HIS A 569 0.62 59.69 0.74
C HIS A 569 1.59 59.88 1.95
N GLN A 570 2.81 60.43 1.72
CA GLN A 570 3.65 61.13 2.74
C GLN A 570 4.30 60.29 3.88
N THR A 571 5.47 60.61 4.46
CA THR A 571 6.66 61.43 4.06
C THR A 571 7.83 61.14 5.00
N ASN A 572 9.06 61.37 4.52
CA ASN A 572 10.28 61.80 5.25
C ASN A 572 10.84 60.93 6.41
N GLY A 573 12.17 60.83 6.57
CA GLY A 573 13.26 61.35 5.73
C GLY A 573 14.63 61.33 6.44
N ASN A 574 15.68 61.62 5.66
CA ASN A 574 17.08 61.91 6.05
C ASN A 574 17.85 60.82 6.85
N GLY A 575 19.10 60.47 6.53
CA GLY A 575 19.96 60.85 5.39
C GLY A 575 21.45 60.79 5.77
N HIS A 576 22.34 60.48 4.81
CA HIS A 576 23.65 61.13 4.61
C HIS A 576 24.39 60.54 3.38
N LEU A 577 25.11 61.40 2.65
CA LEU A 577 25.90 61.07 1.44
C LEU A 577 27.39 60.82 1.75
N VAL A 578 28.10 60.24 0.75
CA VAL A 578 29.52 60.43 0.28
C VAL A 578 29.93 59.08 -0.40
N ILE A 579 30.05 58.91 -1.74
CA ILE A 579 30.93 59.52 -2.78
C ILE A 579 32.41 59.24 -2.45
N ASP A 580 33.26 58.48 -3.16
CA ASP A 580 33.67 58.52 -4.59
C ASP A 580 34.52 57.23 -4.89
N VAL A 581 34.42 56.50 -6.01
CA VAL A 581 35.07 56.63 -7.35
C VAL A 581 36.07 55.50 -7.73
N LYS A 582 35.98 55.14 -9.02
CA LYS A 582 36.69 54.12 -9.84
C LYS A 582 38.21 53.96 -9.64
N LYS A 583 38.71 52.74 -9.89
CA LYS A 583 39.70 52.49 -10.97
C LYS A 583 39.76 51.02 -11.45
N ASN A 584 40.41 50.81 -12.59
CA ASN A 584 40.32 49.62 -13.46
C ASN A 584 41.73 49.22 -13.96
N SER A 585 42.13 47.93 -13.91
CA SER A 585 43.29 47.39 -14.64
C SER A 585 43.47 45.84 -14.58
N ASN A 586 43.14 45.19 -15.71
CA ASN A 586 43.76 44.03 -16.40
C ASN A 586 45.24 43.62 -16.05
N PRO A 587 45.80 42.49 -16.57
CA PRO A 587 45.46 41.06 -16.36
C PRO A 587 46.75 40.16 -16.18
N HIS A 588 46.67 38.81 -16.18
CA HIS A 588 47.58 37.87 -16.92
C HIS A 588 47.63 36.39 -16.41
N GLN A 589 47.52 35.46 -17.38
CA GLN A 589 48.25 34.17 -17.59
C GLN A 589 48.44 33.08 -16.50
N GLY A 590 48.25 31.82 -16.94
CA GLY A 590 48.79 30.59 -16.32
C GLY A 590 48.29 29.29 -16.99
N HIS A 591 49.07 28.67 -17.87
CA HIS A 591 48.72 27.42 -18.60
C HIS A 591 49.31 26.15 -17.95
N THR A 592 48.65 24.99 -18.10
CA THR A 592 49.18 23.65 -18.53
C THR A 592 48.00 22.63 -18.48
N HIS A 593 47.61 21.92 -19.55
CA HIS A 593 48.18 20.68 -20.16
C HIS A 593 48.27 19.48 -19.18
N SER A 594 47.91 18.23 -19.51
CA SER A 594 47.28 17.60 -20.70
C SER A 594 46.61 16.26 -20.24
N SER A 595 46.15 15.25 -21.02
CA SER A 595 46.16 14.93 -22.47
C SER A 595 45.08 13.86 -22.78
N HIS A 596 44.72 13.69 -24.07
CA HIS A 596 43.91 12.59 -24.60
C HIS A 596 44.63 11.22 -24.60
N CYS A 597 43.85 10.13 -24.69
CA CYS A 597 44.15 9.07 -25.67
C CYS A 597 42.90 8.25 -26.03
N SER A 598 42.73 7.93 -27.32
CA SER A 598 41.59 7.22 -27.89
C SER A 598 42.08 6.15 -28.86
N HIS A 599 41.60 4.91 -28.76
CA HIS A 599 41.77 3.89 -29.80
C HIS A 599 40.54 2.99 -29.93
N ASN A 600 40.41 2.35 -31.09
CA ASN A 600 39.19 1.75 -31.62
C ASN A 600 39.46 0.33 -32.15
N ARG A 601 38.39 -0.50 -32.19
CA ARG A 601 38.25 -1.85 -32.78
C ARG A 601 38.90 -3.06 -32.09
N GLY A 602 38.04 -4.03 -31.77
CA GLY A 602 38.34 -5.44 -31.47
C GLY A 602 37.01 -6.21 -31.33
N GLN A 603 36.86 -7.38 -31.93
CA GLN A 603 35.56 -8.09 -32.06
C GLN A 603 35.25 -9.09 -30.92
N SER A 604 33.96 -9.43 -30.83
CA SER A 604 33.37 -10.72 -30.41
C SER A 604 33.06 -11.02 -28.92
N GLN A 605 31.77 -11.31 -28.69
CA GLN A 605 31.17 -12.27 -27.74
C GLN A 605 31.59 -12.26 -26.24
N ASN A 606 30.77 -11.66 -25.36
CA ASN A 606 29.78 -12.41 -24.54
C ASN A 606 29.05 -11.54 -23.50
N GLN A 607 27.80 -11.94 -23.21
CA GLN A 607 27.03 -11.81 -21.96
C GLN A 607 27.27 -10.61 -20.99
N SER A 608 26.21 -9.85 -20.73
CA SER A 608 25.67 -9.71 -19.36
C SER A 608 24.28 -9.05 -19.35
N GLN A 609 23.33 -9.67 -18.65
CA GLN A 609 22.01 -9.09 -18.36
C GLN A 609 22.10 -8.28 -17.06
N SER A 610 21.76 -7.00 -17.09
CA SER A 610 21.56 -6.19 -15.88
C SER A 610 20.14 -6.39 -15.34
N GLN A 611 19.94 -7.46 -14.55
CA GLN A 611 18.69 -7.65 -13.82
C GLN A 611 18.58 -6.62 -12.68
N SER A 612 17.61 -5.71 -12.76
CA SER A 612 17.19 -4.88 -11.64
C SER A 612 16.39 -5.72 -10.63
N SER A 613 16.94 -5.92 -9.44
CA SER A 613 16.36 -6.78 -8.41
C SER A 613 15.22 -6.09 -7.65
N VAL A 614 13.99 -6.52 -7.93
CA VAL A 614 12.79 -6.14 -7.15
C VAL A 614 12.79 -6.93 -5.82
N PRO A 615 12.64 -6.28 -4.65
CA PRO A 615 12.70 -6.99 -3.36
C PRO A 615 11.45 -7.82 -3.08
N LEU A 616 11.67 -9.13 -2.85
CA LEU A 616 10.64 -10.11 -2.54
C LEU A 616 10.20 -10.04 -1.07
N GLY A 617 9.03 -9.44 -0.82
CA GLY A 617 8.33 -9.52 0.47
C GLY A 617 7.51 -10.80 0.62
N LEU A 618 8.16 -11.94 0.92
CA LEU A 618 7.47 -13.20 1.24
C LEU A 618 7.77 -13.64 2.68
N GLY A 619 6.72 -13.83 3.47
CA GLY A 619 6.82 -14.40 4.82
C GLY A 619 7.33 -15.84 4.77
N ILE A 620 8.39 -16.12 5.54
CA ILE A 620 9.07 -17.42 5.53
C ILE A 620 8.20 -18.48 6.21
N GLY A 621 7.83 -19.51 5.45
CA GLY A 621 7.38 -20.81 5.97
C GLY A 621 8.46 -21.85 5.71
N LEU A 622 9.01 -22.45 6.76
CA LEU A 622 10.10 -23.43 6.68
C LEU A 622 9.64 -24.77 6.08
N GLY A 623 10.45 -25.33 5.18
CA GLY A 623 10.34 -26.70 4.68
C GLY A 623 11.69 -27.15 4.11
N ARG A 624 12.35 -28.12 4.77
CA ARG A 624 13.72 -28.56 4.48
C ARG A 624 13.74 -29.97 3.88
N SER A 625 14.86 -30.33 3.25
CA SER A 625 15.24 -31.65 2.67
C SER A 625 14.60 -32.02 1.31
N GLY A 626 15.34 -32.61 0.35
CA GLY A 626 16.77 -32.95 0.37
C GLY A 626 17.39 -33.31 -1.00
N SER A 627 18.71 -33.49 -0.99
CA SER A 627 19.60 -34.13 -1.99
C SER A 627 19.00 -35.39 -2.66
N ARG A 628 19.35 -35.87 -3.86
CA ARG A 628 20.55 -35.83 -4.77
C ARG A 628 20.13 -36.60 -6.08
N PRO A 629 21.00 -36.91 -7.07
CA PRO A 629 22.22 -36.28 -7.61
C PRO A 629 22.07 -35.96 -9.13
N ALA A 630 23.16 -35.56 -9.80
CA ALA A 630 23.22 -35.43 -11.26
C ALA A 630 23.64 -36.74 -11.96
N VAL A 631 23.13 -37.01 -13.18
CA VAL A 631 23.77 -37.81 -14.26
C VAL A 631 23.21 -37.33 -15.61
N VAL A 632 24.12 -37.00 -16.54
CA VAL A 632 23.98 -36.76 -18.02
C VAL A 632 22.84 -35.84 -18.48
#